data_AF-A0A3E2N902-F1
#
_entry.id   AF-A0A3E2N902-F1
#
_cell.length_a   1.000
_cell.length_b   1.000
_cell.length_c   1.000
_cell.angle_alpha   90.00
_cell.angle_beta   90.00
_cell.angle_gamma   90.00
#
_symmetry.space_group_name_H-M   'P 1'
#
loop_
_entity.id
_entity.type
_entity.pdbx_description
1 polymer ?
#
loop_
_entity_poly.entity_id
_entity_poly.type
_entity_poly.pdbx_seq_one_letter_code
_entity_poly.pdbx_strand_id
1 'polypeptide(L)'
;MDSYPRDFPFGIMDVVELLHLQIRRRQANSVYVDCPFCNDRRGKMNVNYVKNVWRCNYCGEHGGMLALYAKLNSTTNSDAYREICDILQTDPPWGYEAEKKHAGCAGVSNGEPRAVSTLPGMTQQAGTKDLEEVPQSQRASDQEIHQTYSLLFEMLSLTDQHRRHLRSPKRGLTDEQIDSLGYKSTPPAFLCRSLTERLLARGCTVQGVPGFYQLESGNWSAKFNRRTAGILIPARGIDGLICGIQILLDVPLRDKNDPPDKAGAKYIWFSSSTKNMGTTSGSPVHFVGNPFARTVYVTEGLLKADIAHLLMNLSFMAIAGANNVSRLDLLFALLAQHGTELIVEAFDIDKYSNKAISQGASKIYLMARKHGMNCRRLTWNPNYKGVDDWQLALRRKEMQEKEEESMTFKTRYLSGLCNMDDINRNIEIWHKMPENGVGLTAYLGLAEDEYAVFLRNGQDELEKLLDTQRRERHFRIYQLSFETEPTIPFAFLGIEALHKAGFNQPPAAKYRLVYEGSISVPRVLPDDEILQLLFIRYSTPQEGYSERCLAVSDVMELYDEEQRLYFYRDMDTFVPCRFSPAFAKPMSEKQGNNG
;
A
#
# COMPACT_ATOMS: atom_id res chain seq x y z
N MET A 1 7.92 -26.37 -30.37
CA MET A 1 6.76 -27.20 -30.79
C MET A 1 5.59 -26.72 -29.96
N ASP A 2 4.75 -25.90 -30.57
CA ASP A 2 3.50 -25.41 -30.00
C ASP A 2 2.45 -26.52 -30.05
N SER A 3 1.80 -26.81 -28.93
CA SER A 3 0.38 -27.17 -28.90
C SER A 3 -0.14 -27.10 -27.47
N TYR A 4 -0.69 -25.96 -27.06
CA TYR A 4 -1.89 -26.04 -26.23
C TYR A 4 -2.98 -26.66 -27.13
N PRO A 5 -3.76 -27.64 -26.65
CA PRO A 5 -4.80 -28.20 -27.48
C PRO A 5 -5.80 -27.09 -27.84
N ARG A 6 -6.15 -27.00 -29.12
CA ARG A 6 -7.26 -26.15 -29.60
C ARG A 6 -8.57 -26.82 -29.13
N ASP A 7 -8.92 -26.64 -27.87
CA ASP A 7 -10.09 -27.29 -27.25
C ASP A 7 -11.42 -26.57 -27.53
N PHE A 8 -11.40 -25.43 -28.22
CA PHE A 8 -12.61 -24.66 -28.56
C PHE A 8 -12.55 -24.13 -30.00
N PRO A 9 -13.69 -24.11 -30.74
CA PRO A 9 -13.74 -23.62 -32.11
C PRO A 9 -13.63 -22.09 -32.23
N PHE A 10 -13.66 -21.36 -31.11
CA PHE A 10 -13.52 -19.92 -31.01
C PHE A 10 -12.71 -19.53 -29.75
N GLY A 11 -12.18 -18.31 -29.72
CA GLY A 11 -11.45 -17.72 -28.61
C GLY A 11 -12.19 -16.57 -27.94
N ILE A 12 -11.59 -16.02 -26.88
CA ILE A 12 -12.21 -14.92 -26.12
C ILE A 12 -12.37 -13.62 -26.93
N MET A 13 -11.58 -13.41 -27.99
CA MET A 13 -11.75 -12.24 -28.85
C MET A 13 -13.01 -12.32 -29.71
N ASP A 14 -13.40 -13.51 -30.16
CA ASP A 14 -14.66 -13.72 -30.86
C ASP A 14 -15.84 -13.36 -29.93
N VAL A 15 -15.73 -13.72 -28.65
CA VAL A 15 -16.71 -13.34 -27.62
C VAL A 15 -16.72 -11.83 -27.36
N VAL A 16 -15.56 -11.17 -27.33
CA VAL A 16 -15.47 -9.71 -27.18
C VAL A 16 -16.14 -8.98 -28.35
N GLU A 17 -15.95 -9.48 -29.57
CA GLU A 17 -16.55 -8.93 -30.79
C GLU A 17 -18.05 -9.15 -30.82
N LEU A 18 -18.50 -10.37 -30.51
CA LEU A 18 -19.91 -10.75 -30.43
C LEU A 18 -20.66 -9.91 -29.39
N LEU A 19 -20.05 -9.64 -28.24
CA LEU A 19 -20.64 -8.80 -27.19
C LEU A 19 -20.43 -7.28 -27.44
N HIS A 20 -19.84 -6.91 -28.58
CA HIS A 20 -19.57 -5.52 -28.98
C HIS A 20 -18.86 -4.68 -27.90
N LEU A 21 -17.91 -5.29 -27.19
CA LEU A 21 -17.21 -4.59 -26.10
C LEU A 21 -16.22 -3.57 -26.66
N GLN A 22 -16.35 -2.31 -26.21
CA GLN A 22 -15.52 -1.22 -26.70
C GLN A 22 -14.05 -1.38 -26.26
N ILE A 23 -13.16 -1.64 -27.22
CA ILE A 23 -11.71 -1.71 -26.98
C ILE A 23 -11.15 -0.29 -26.83
N ARG A 24 -10.54 -0.01 -25.66
CA ARG A 24 -9.92 1.28 -25.34
C ARG A 24 -8.41 1.30 -25.51
N ARG A 25 -7.75 0.17 -25.24
CA ARG A 25 -6.28 0.05 -25.33
C ARG A 25 -5.88 -1.38 -25.67
N ARG A 26 -4.89 -1.56 -26.56
CA ARG A 26 -4.36 -2.88 -26.93
C ARG A 26 -2.98 -3.12 -26.28
N GLN A 27 -2.66 -4.37 -25.98
CA GLN A 27 -1.36 -4.87 -25.52
C GLN A 27 -1.02 -6.15 -26.28
N ALA A 28 0.21 -6.67 -26.13
CA ALA A 28 0.73 -7.79 -26.92
C ALA A 28 -0.11 -9.08 -26.83
N ASN A 29 -0.63 -9.42 -25.64
CA ASN A 29 -1.42 -10.66 -25.41
C ASN A 29 -2.79 -10.36 -24.79
N SER A 30 -3.19 -9.09 -24.75
CA SER A 30 -4.46 -8.69 -24.13
C SER A 30 -4.98 -7.37 -24.65
N VAL A 31 -6.29 -7.16 -24.55
CA VAL A 31 -6.94 -5.88 -24.80
C VAL A 31 -7.56 -5.34 -23.51
N TYR A 32 -7.65 -4.03 -23.40
CA TYR A 32 -8.35 -3.32 -22.34
C TYR A 32 -9.65 -2.77 -22.92
N VAL A 33 -10.77 -3.28 -22.44
CA VAL A 33 -12.12 -2.94 -22.89
C VAL A 33 -12.92 -2.27 -21.77
N ASP A 34 -13.99 -1.59 -22.14
CA ASP A 34 -15.00 -1.15 -21.18
C ASP A 34 -15.66 -2.38 -20.55
N CYS A 35 -15.75 -2.40 -19.23
CA CYS A 35 -16.30 -3.53 -18.50
C CYS A 35 -17.82 -3.49 -18.61
N PRO A 36 -18.49 -4.55 -19.10
CA PRO A 36 -19.95 -4.53 -19.21
C PRO A 36 -20.65 -4.71 -17.84
N PHE A 37 -19.93 -5.19 -16.83
CA PHE A 37 -20.46 -5.45 -15.48
C PHE A 37 -20.37 -4.27 -14.51
N CYS A 38 -19.64 -3.22 -14.89
CA CYS A 38 -19.57 -2.01 -14.09
C CYS A 38 -19.71 -0.79 -14.97
N ASN A 39 -20.24 0.31 -14.45
CA ASN A 39 -20.47 1.52 -15.24
C ASN A 39 -19.16 2.31 -15.58
N ASP A 40 -18.01 1.64 -15.55
CA ASP A 40 -16.69 2.22 -15.84
C ASP A 40 -16.36 2.11 -17.34
N ARG A 41 -16.32 3.27 -18.01
CA ARG A 41 -16.00 3.40 -19.45
C ARG A 41 -14.54 3.79 -19.72
N ARG A 42 -13.64 3.57 -18.76
CA ARG A 42 -12.21 3.96 -18.85
C ARG A 42 -11.33 2.82 -19.34
N GLY A 43 -11.91 1.75 -19.89
CA GLY A 43 -11.16 0.62 -20.42
C GLY A 43 -10.36 -0.14 -19.35
N LYS A 44 -10.94 -0.43 -18.18
CA LYS A 44 -10.22 -1.08 -17.06
C LYS A 44 -10.28 -2.60 -17.09
N MET A 45 -11.08 -3.21 -17.97
CA MET A 45 -11.17 -4.66 -18.11
C MET A 45 -10.11 -5.21 -19.05
N ASN A 46 -9.16 -5.97 -18.51
CA ASN A 46 -8.17 -6.68 -19.32
C ASN A 46 -8.78 -8.00 -19.81
N VAL A 47 -8.71 -8.25 -21.11
CA VAL A 47 -9.06 -9.52 -21.75
C VAL A 47 -7.79 -10.09 -22.35
N ASN A 48 -7.31 -11.21 -21.82
CA ASN A 48 -6.12 -11.90 -22.30
C ASN A 48 -6.51 -13.02 -23.26
N TYR A 49 -6.20 -12.81 -24.55
CA TYR A 49 -6.61 -13.71 -25.62
C TYR A 49 -5.68 -14.90 -25.84
N VAL A 50 -4.50 -14.91 -25.23
CA VAL A 50 -3.64 -16.10 -25.19
C VAL A 50 -4.14 -17.09 -24.14
N LYS A 51 -4.62 -16.58 -23.01
CA LYS A 51 -5.10 -17.39 -21.88
C LYS A 51 -6.61 -17.63 -21.89
N ASN A 52 -7.34 -17.04 -22.85
CA ASN A 52 -8.81 -17.05 -22.91
C ASN A 52 -9.50 -16.66 -21.58
N VAL A 53 -8.94 -15.67 -20.88
CA VAL A 53 -9.47 -15.16 -19.60
C VAL A 53 -9.60 -13.64 -19.61
N TRP A 54 -10.50 -13.11 -18.81
CA TRP A 54 -10.68 -11.68 -18.60
C TRP A 54 -10.72 -11.34 -17.11
N ARG A 55 -10.35 -10.10 -16.79
CA ARG A 55 -10.44 -9.52 -15.45
C ARG A 55 -10.63 -8.00 -15.51
N CYS A 56 -11.67 -7.52 -14.85
CA CYS A 56 -11.86 -6.10 -14.59
C CYS A 56 -10.95 -5.60 -13.46
N ASN A 57 -10.08 -4.64 -13.76
CA ASN A 57 -9.23 -4.02 -12.75
C ASN A 57 -9.95 -2.95 -11.91
N TYR A 58 -11.23 -2.67 -12.21
CA TYR A 58 -12.06 -1.75 -11.44
C TYR A 58 -13.01 -2.50 -10.48
N CYS A 59 -13.95 -3.30 -10.99
CA CYS A 59 -14.89 -4.04 -10.13
C CYS A 59 -14.38 -5.41 -9.65
N GLY A 60 -13.27 -5.93 -10.20
CA GLY A 60 -12.67 -7.20 -9.76
C GLY A 60 -13.29 -8.46 -10.39
N GLU A 61 -14.41 -8.33 -11.12
CA GLU A 61 -15.02 -9.42 -11.88
C GLU A 61 -14.02 -10.05 -12.86
N HIS A 62 -14.09 -11.37 -13.02
CA HIS A 62 -13.20 -12.15 -13.87
C HIS A 62 -13.84 -13.48 -14.29
N GLY A 63 -13.22 -14.14 -15.27
CA GLY A 63 -13.65 -15.45 -15.74
C GLY A 63 -12.92 -15.89 -17.01
N GLY A 64 -13.24 -17.08 -17.49
CA GLY A 64 -12.89 -17.52 -18.84
C GLY A 64 -13.81 -16.92 -19.91
N MET A 65 -13.56 -17.25 -21.18
CA MET A 65 -14.34 -16.73 -22.31
C MET A 65 -15.84 -17.05 -22.24
N LEU A 66 -16.23 -18.27 -21.87
CA LEU A 66 -17.66 -18.65 -21.73
C LEU A 66 -18.33 -17.89 -20.58
N ALA A 67 -17.61 -17.68 -19.48
CA ALA A 67 -18.11 -16.95 -18.33
C ALA A 67 -18.35 -15.46 -18.63
N LEU A 68 -17.64 -14.89 -19.63
CA LEU A 68 -17.89 -13.52 -20.09
C LEU A 68 -19.28 -13.38 -20.72
N TYR A 69 -19.59 -14.29 -21.65
CA TYR A 69 -20.87 -14.33 -22.34
C TYR A 69 -22.01 -14.75 -21.39
N ALA A 70 -21.80 -15.82 -20.63
CA ALA A 70 -22.78 -16.39 -19.71
C ALA A 70 -23.28 -15.35 -18.68
N LYS A 71 -22.35 -14.59 -18.09
CA LYS A 71 -22.70 -13.54 -17.11
C LYS A 71 -23.46 -12.37 -17.74
N LEU A 72 -23.12 -11.97 -18.96
CA LEU A 72 -23.76 -10.82 -19.59
C LEU A 72 -25.17 -11.16 -20.09
N ASN A 73 -25.38 -12.40 -20.54
CA ASN A 73 -26.66 -12.89 -21.06
C ASN A 73 -27.49 -13.69 -20.04
N SER A 74 -27.06 -13.73 -18.77
CA SER A 74 -27.74 -14.48 -17.69
C SER A 74 -28.03 -15.95 -18.02
N THR A 75 -27.05 -16.63 -18.64
CA THR A 75 -27.15 -18.03 -19.07
C THR A 75 -26.05 -18.88 -18.41
N THR A 76 -26.04 -20.20 -18.64
CA THR A 76 -24.99 -21.09 -18.11
C THR A 76 -23.77 -21.13 -19.04
N ASN A 77 -22.61 -21.61 -18.58
CA ASN A 77 -21.44 -21.77 -19.45
C ASN A 77 -21.69 -22.78 -20.59
N SER A 78 -22.50 -23.81 -20.35
CA SER A 78 -22.85 -24.83 -21.35
C SER A 78 -23.76 -24.25 -22.43
N ASP A 79 -24.74 -23.43 -22.04
CA ASP A 79 -25.64 -22.75 -22.97
C ASP A 79 -24.90 -21.62 -23.72
N ALA A 80 -24.04 -20.86 -23.03
CA ALA A 80 -23.16 -19.88 -23.66
C ALA A 80 -22.29 -20.48 -24.77
N TYR A 81 -21.73 -21.67 -24.54
CA TYR A 81 -20.95 -22.37 -25.57
C TYR A 81 -21.80 -22.69 -26.81
N ARG A 82 -23.03 -23.21 -26.61
CA ARG A 82 -23.96 -23.54 -27.71
C ARG A 82 -24.37 -22.28 -28.49
N GLU A 83 -24.79 -21.24 -27.79
CA GLU A 83 -25.22 -19.99 -28.40
C GLU A 83 -24.09 -19.32 -29.20
N ILE A 84 -22.86 -19.31 -28.68
CA ILE A 84 -21.71 -18.76 -29.42
C ILE A 84 -21.40 -19.60 -30.66
N CYS A 85 -21.43 -20.94 -30.57
CA CYS A 85 -21.27 -21.82 -31.74
C CYS A 85 -22.32 -21.56 -32.83
N ASP A 86 -23.58 -21.42 -32.44
CA ASP A 86 -24.71 -21.14 -33.34
C ASP A 86 -24.55 -19.77 -34.02
N ILE A 87 -24.16 -18.73 -33.26
CA ILE A 87 -23.96 -17.36 -33.78
C ILE A 87 -22.77 -17.31 -34.74
N LEU A 88 -21.68 -18.02 -34.42
CA LEU A 88 -20.48 -18.06 -35.26
C LEU A 88 -20.56 -19.09 -36.41
N GLN A 89 -21.65 -19.86 -36.51
CA GLN A 89 -21.83 -20.94 -37.49
C GLN A 89 -20.65 -21.93 -37.51
N THR A 90 -20.18 -22.32 -36.32
CA THR A 90 -19.04 -23.25 -36.16
C THR A 90 -19.51 -24.61 -35.68
N ASP A 91 -19.06 -25.69 -36.33
CA ASP A 91 -19.36 -27.05 -35.90
C ASP A 91 -18.61 -27.39 -34.60
N PRO A 92 -19.29 -27.88 -33.55
CA PRO A 92 -18.62 -28.37 -32.36
C PRO A 92 -17.65 -29.51 -32.72
N PRO A 93 -16.43 -29.55 -32.16
CA PRO A 93 -15.42 -30.54 -32.53
C PRO A 93 -15.84 -31.99 -32.21
N TRP A 94 -16.90 -32.18 -31.42
CA TRP A 94 -17.43 -33.49 -31.01
C TRP A 94 -18.90 -33.50 -31.44
N GLY A 95 -19.21 -34.25 -32.51
CA GLY A 95 -20.56 -34.34 -33.07
C GLY A 95 -21.57 -34.76 -32.01
N TYR A 96 -22.51 -33.87 -31.71
CA TYR A 96 -23.54 -34.10 -30.70
C TYR A 96 -24.90 -34.26 -31.39
N GLU A 97 -25.39 -35.50 -31.42
CA GLU A 97 -26.78 -35.81 -31.79
C GLU A 97 -27.69 -35.44 -30.62
N ALA A 98 -28.60 -34.48 -30.86
CA ALA A 98 -29.55 -34.00 -29.87
C ALA A 98 -30.62 -35.07 -29.56
N GLU A 99 -30.56 -35.68 -28.39
CA GLU A 99 -31.69 -36.45 -27.84
C GLU A 99 -32.85 -35.52 -27.46
N LYS A 100 -33.99 -35.72 -28.14
CA LYS A 100 -35.30 -35.17 -27.82
C LYS A 100 -35.75 -35.57 -26.41
N LYS A 101 -36.35 -34.62 -25.65
CA LYS A 101 -37.54 -34.87 -24.82
C LYS A 101 -38.34 -33.59 -24.52
N HIS A 102 -39.66 -33.74 -24.71
CA HIS A 102 -40.78 -32.79 -24.66
C HIS A 102 -41.09 -32.19 -23.27
N ALA A 103 -41.66 -30.98 -23.19
CA ALA A 103 -43.12 -30.66 -23.15
C ALA A 103 -43.33 -29.20 -22.65
N GLY A 104 -43.92 -28.27 -23.42
CA GLY A 104 -45.33 -27.82 -23.29
C GLY A 104 -45.38 -26.45 -22.55
N CYS A 105 -45.87 -25.33 -23.07
CA CYS A 105 -47.28 -25.04 -23.39
C CYS A 105 -47.42 -23.65 -24.07
N ALA A 106 -48.32 -23.61 -25.06
CA ALA A 106 -49.10 -22.54 -25.70
C ALA A 106 -48.82 -21.04 -25.47
N GLY A 107 -48.83 -20.30 -26.59
CA GLY A 107 -49.11 -18.88 -26.68
C GLY A 107 -48.99 -18.35 -28.11
N VAL A 108 -50.07 -18.46 -28.89
CA VAL A 108 -50.19 -18.05 -30.30
C VAL A 108 -50.31 -16.52 -30.44
N SER A 109 -49.56 -15.91 -31.36
CA SER A 109 -50.10 -14.82 -32.20
C SER A 109 -49.30 -14.66 -33.50
N ASN A 110 -50.07 -14.60 -34.59
CA ASN A 110 -49.64 -14.48 -35.98
C ASN A 110 -49.18 -13.06 -36.32
N GLY A 111 -48.18 -12.96 -37.20
CA GLY A 111 -47.80 -11.71 -37.88
C GLY A 111 -46.90 -12.01 -39.08
N GLU A 112 -47.51 -12.12 -40.26
CA GLU A 112 -46.87 -12.31 -41.56
C GLU A 112 -45.91 -11.17 -41.99
N PRO A 113 -45.01 -11.43 -42.95
CA PRO A 113 -43.87 -10.57 -43.28
C PRO A 113 -44.25 -9.44 -44.25
N ARG A 114 -43.61 -8.28 -44.11
CA ARG A 114 -43.66 -7.21 -45.13
C ARG A 114 -42.28 -6.98 -45.74
N ALA A 115 -42.29 -6.98 -47.07
CA ALA A 115 -41.16 -6.83 -47.97
C ALA A 115 -40.93 -5.37 -48.43
N VAL A 116 -39.83 -5.21 -49.18
CA VAL A 116 -39.43 -4.10 -50.08
C VAL A 116 -38.70 -2.95 -49.35
N SER A 117 -37.47 -2.53 -49.70
CA SER A 117 -36.95 -2.24 -51.05
C SER A 117 -35.41 -2.29 -51.19
N THR A 118 -34.99 -2.50 -52.44
CA THR A 118 -33.66 -2.54 -53.07
C THR A 118 -32.85 -1.22 -53.04
N LEU A 119 -31.58 -1.32 -52.59
CA LEU A 119 -30.27 -0.88 -53.16
C LEU A 119 -30.12 0.53 -53.82
N PRO A 120 -28.96 1.25 -53.69
CA PRO A 120 -27.66 0.73 -54.14
C PRO A 120 -26.36 1.15 -53.39
N GLY A 121 -25.44 0.18 -53.30
CA GLY A 121 -24.03 0.30 -53.66
C GLY A 121 -23.16 1.42 -53.08
N MET A 122 -22.37 1.09 -52.05
CA MET A 122 -20.96 1.48 -52.00
C MET A 122 -20.16 0.36 -51.33
N THR A 123 -19.45 -0.40 -52.15
CA THR A 123 -18.28 -1.18 -51.76
C THR A 123 -17.26 -0.24 -51.14
N GLN A 124 -17.11 -0.29 -49.81
CA GLN A 124 -15.87 0.09 -49.16
C GLN A 124 -15.34 -1.14 -48.44
N GLN A 125 -14.30 -1.71 -49.04
CA GLN A 125 -13.33 -2.57 -48.37
C GLN A 125 -12.84 -1.83 -47.12
N ALA A 126 -13.43 -2.12 -45.96
CA ALA A 126 -12.83 -1.79 -44.69
C ALA A 126 -11.70 -2.79 -44.48
N GLY A 127 -10.50 -2.39 -44.90
CA GLY A 127 -9.28 -3.17 -44.74
C GLY A 127 -9.13 -3.65 -43.31
N THR A 128 -9.13 -4.96 -43.13
CA THR A 128 -8.50 -5.65 -42.02
C THR A 128 -7.04 -5.18 -41.97
N LYS A 129 -6.76 -4.15 -41.16
CA LYS A 129 -5.40 -3.91 -40.69
C LYS A 129 -5.09 -5.02 -39.71
N ASP A 130 -4.50 -6.09 -40.24
CA ASP A 130 -3.81 -7.11 -39.46
C ASP A 130 -2.92 -6.41 -38.41
N LEU A 131 -3.14 -6.76 -37.15
CA LEU A 131 -2.43 -6.19 -36.02
C LEU A 131 -1.11 -6.95 -35.87
N GLU A 132 0.00 -6.29 -36.20
CA GLU A 132 1.33 -6.87 -35.97
C GLU A 132 1.58 -7.05 -34.46
N GLU A 133 1.64 -8.31 -34.02
CA GLU A 133 2.18 -8.68 -32.71
C GLU A 133 3.63 -8.19 -32.60
N VAL A 134 3.96 -7.44 -31.55
CA VAL A 134 5.36 -7.05 -31.29
C VAL A 134 6.10 -8.28 -30.77
N PRO A 135 7.09 -8.82 -31.50
CA PRO A 135 7.80 -10.04 -31.09
C PRO A 135 8.36 -9.92 -29.67
N GLN A 136 8.29 -10.98 -28.87
CA GLN A 136 8.83 -11.03 -27.51
C GLN A 136 9.89 -12.12 -27.38
N SER A 137 10.90 -11.88 -26.56
CA SER A 137 11.91 -12.90 -26.24
C SER A 137 11.43 -13.80 -25.10
N GLN A 138 11.77 -15.09 -25.17
CA GLN A 138 11.71 -15.97 -24.01
C GLN A 138 12.58 -15.38 -22.89
N ARG A 139 12.09 -15.43 -21.66
CA ARG A 139 12.84 -14.93 -20.50
C ARG A 139 14.10 -15.77 -20.30
N ALA A 140 15.24 -15.10 -20.14
CA ALA A 140 16.51 -15.73 -19.82
C ALA A 140 16.48 -16.41 -18.44
N SER A 141 17.43 -17.30 -18.18
CA SER A 141 17.55 -17.94 -16.87
C SER A 141 17.87 -16.93 -15.77
N ASP A 142 17.51 -17.22 -14.51
CA ASP A 142 17.78 -16.29 -13.40
C ASP A 142 19.30 -16.04 -13.20
N GLN A 143 20.16 -16.99 -13.58
CA GLN A 143 21.62 -16.84 -13.59
C GLN A 143 22.10 -15.83 -14.65
N GLU A 144 21.62 -15.94 -15.89
CA GLU A 144 21.95 -14.99 -16.96
C GLU A 144 21.44 -13.58 -16.66
N ILE A 145 20.23 -13.49 -16.08
CA ILE A 145 19.66 -12.23 -15.63
C ILE A 145 20.53 -11.62 -14.53
N HIS A 146 20.90 -12.42 -13.52
CA HIS A 146 21.76 -11.97 -12.44
C HIS A 146 23.12 -11.49 -12.95
N GLN A 147 23.81 -12.27 -13.78
CA GLN A 147 25.10 -11.90 -14.36
C GLN A 147 25.01 -10.56 -15.10
N THR A 148 23.99 -10.40 -15.94
CA THR A 148 23.78 -9.19 -16.75
C THR A 148 23.48 -7.98 -15.88
N TYR A 149 22.64 -8.13 -14.86
CA TYR A 149 22.33 -7.04 -13.94
C TYR A 149 23.50 -6.69 -13.01
N SER A 150 24.24 -7.67 -12.51
CA SER A 150 25.44 -7.42 -11.69
C SER A 150 26.45 -6.58 -12.46
N LEU A 151 26.78 -6.97 -13.70
CA LEU A 151 27.69 -6.20 -14.55
C LEU A 151 27.12 -4.84 -14.96
N LEU A 152 25.80 -4.71 -15.14
CA LEU A 152 25.17 -3.41 -15.37
C LEU A 152 25.35 -2.50 -14.15
N PHE A 153 25.12 -3.02 -12.93
CA PHE A 153 25.24 -2.25 -11.69
C PHE A 153 26.67 -1.79 -11.43
N GLU A 154 27.68 -2.60 -11.76
CA GLU A 154 29.09 -2.20 -11.70
C GLU A 154 29.42 -1.01 -12.62
N MET A 155 28.75 -0.91 -13.77
CA MET A 155 28.96 0.18 -14.74
C MET A 155 28.19 1.47 -14.38
N LEU A 156 27.37 1.44 -13.33
CA LEU A 156 26.55 2.58 -12.91
C LEU A 156 27.03 3.14 -11.57
N SER A 157 26.72 4.42 -11.35
CA SER A 157 26.97 5.12 -10.09
C SER A 157 25.66 5.56 -9.45
N LEU A 158 25.70 5.85 -8.15
CA LEU A 158 24.62 6.52 -7.45
C LEU A 158 24.94 8.02 -7.40
N THR A 159 24.03 8.85 -7.90
CA THR A 159 24.21 10.31 -7.91
C THR A 159 24.10 10.89 -6.50
N ASP A 160 24.78 12.01 -6.22
CA ASP A 160 24.73 12.67 -4.91
C ASP A 160 23.32 13.09 -4.51
N GLN A 161 22.48 13.47 -5.47
CA GLN A 161 21.07 13.77 -5.23
C GLN A 161 20.32 12.54 -4.71
N HIS A 162 20.52 11.37 -5.31
CA HIS A 162 19.87 10.13 -4.88
C HIS A 162 20.44 9.64 -3.54
N ARG A 163 21.76 9.78 -3.33
CA ARG A 163 22.40 9.48 -2.05
C ARG A 163 21.85 10.37 -0.93
N ARG A 164 21.65 11.68 -1.18
CA ARG A 164 20.98 12.58 -0.22
C ARG A 164 19.52 12.20 0.03
N HIS A 165 18.79 11.77 -0.99
CA HIS A 165 17.42 11.26 -0.82
C HIS A 165 17.38 10.04 0.11
N LEU A 166 18.29 9.08 -0.08
CA LEU A 166 18.39 7.87 0.74
C LEU A 166 18.86 8.14 2.17
N ARG A 167 19.65 9.20 2.38
CA ARG A 167 20.04 9.69 3.71
C ARG A 167 18.97 10.55 4.40
N SER A 168 17.94 10.99 3.69
CA SER A 168 16.92 11.88 4.26
C SER A 168 16.25 11.25 5.49
N PRO A 169 15.68 12.04 6.42
CA PRO A 169 14.97 11.53 7.61
C PRO A 169 13.84 10.54 7.29
N LYS A 170 13.32 10.59 6.05
CA LYS A 170 12.31 9.66 5.55
C LYS A 170 12.84 8.25 5.28
N ARG A 171 14.13 8.11 4.97
CA ARG A 171 14.76 6.84 4.59
C ARG A 171 15.76 6.36 5.64
N GLY A 172 16.47 7.31 6.27
CA GLY A 172 17.33 7.06 7.43
C GLY A 172 18.49 6.11 7.18
N LEU A 173 18.93 5.93 5.93
CA LEU A 173 20.06 5.07 5.60
C LEU A 173 21.38 5.83 5.79
N THR A 174 22.38 5.15 6.33
CA THR A 174 23.79 5.58 6.37
C THR A 174 24.48 5.35 5.02
N ASP A 175 25.64 5.97 4.80
CA ASP A 175 26.38 5.77 3.54
C ASP A 175 26.87 4.33 3.39
N GLU A 176 27.29 3.69 4.48
CA GLU A 176 27.70 2.28 4.53
C GLU A 176 26.53 1.35 4.18
N GLN A 177 25.34 1.64 4.71
CA GLN A 177 24.13 0.88 4.37
C GLN A 177 23.75 1.06 2.90
N ILE A 178 23.81 2.29 2.37
CA ILE A 178 23.54 2.57 0.95
C ILE A 178 24.50 1.78 0.06
N ASP A 179 25.78 1.74 0.42
CA ASP A 179 26.81 1.03 -0.33
C ASP A 179 26.58 -0.48 -0.28
N SER A 180 26.20 -1.03 0.89
CA SER A 180 25.89 -2.46 1.05
C SER A 180 24.66 -2.91 0.23
N LEU A 181 23.63 -2.06 0.12
CA LEU A 181 22.42 -2.34 -0.64
C LEU A 181 22.67 -2.31 -2.16
N GLY A 182 23.68 -1.54 -2.59
CA GLY A 182 24.13 -1.47 -3.97
C GLY A 182 23.20 -0.70 -4.90
N TYR A 183 22.40 0.24 -4.39
CA TYR A 183 21.52 1.07 -5.24
C TYR A 183 22.32 1.93 -6.22
N LYS A 184 21.76 2.15 -7.42
CA LYS A 184 22.38 2.96 -8.49
C LYS A 184 21.38 3.96 -9.08
N SER A 185 21.86 4.93 -9.83
CA SER A 185 21.01 5.84 -10.61
C SER A 185 20.84 5.32 -12.04
N THR A 186 19.67 5.55 -12.63
CA THR A 186 19.46 5.28 -14.06
C THR A 186 20.46 6.07 -14.92
N PRO A 187 21.06 5.47 -15.97
CA PRO A 187 21.92 6.20 -16.89
C PRO A 187 21.09 7.10 -17.83
N PRO A 188 21.70 8.17 -18.38
CA PRO A 188 21.13 8.90 -19.50
C PRO A 188 20.84 8.01 -20.72
N ALA A 189 19.78 8.33 -21.46
CA ALA A 189 19.32 7.53 -22.61
C ALA A 189 20.41 7.29 -23.67
N PHE A 190 21.27 8.29 -23.92
CA PHE A 190 22.34 8.20 -24.92
C PHE A 190 23.42 7.16 -24.57
N LEU A 191 23.55 6.75 -23.30
CA LEU A 191 24.49 5.71 -22.87
C LEU A 191 23.90 4.29 -22.96
N CYS A 192 22.60 4.13 -23.18
CA CYS A 192 21.94 2.82 -23.07
C CYS A 192 22.46 1.80 -24.09
N ARG A 193 22.73 2.25 -25.33
CA ARG A 193 23.27 1.40 -26.38
C ARG A 193 24.70 0.97 -26.05
N SER A 194 25.59 1.91 -25.73
CA SER A 194 26.99 1.61 -25.43
C SER A 194 27.15 0.76 -24.17
N LEU A 195 26.31 0.96 -23.15
CA LEU A 195 26.23 0.07 -22.00
C LEU A 195 25.86 -1.36 -22.40
N THR A 196 24.87 -1.51 -23.28
CA THR A 196 24.42 -2.83 -23.75
C THR A 196 25.49 -3.53 -24.60
N GLU A 197 26.18 -2.79 -25.46
CA GLU A 197 27.32 -3.30 -26.24
C GLU A 197 28.47 -3.76 -25.33
N ARG A 198 28.77 -3.03 -24.25
CA ARG A 198 29.78 -3.46 -23.26
C ARG A 198 29.36 -4.70 -22.48
N LEU A 199 28.08 -4.87 -22.17
CA LEU A 199 27.56 -6.09 -21.54
C LEU A 199 27.75 -7.30 -22.47
N LEU A 200 27.35 -7.16 -23.74
CA LEU A 200 27.54 -8.19 -24.77
C LEU A 200 29.04 -8.53 -24.96
N ALA A 201 29.91 -7.53 -25.02
CA ALA A 201 31.35 -7.72 -25.15
C ALA A 201 31.98 -8.44 -23.94
N ARG A 202 31.35 -8.38 -22.77
CA ARG A 202 31.73 -9.13 -21.56
C ARG A 202 31.05 -10.50 -21.46
N GLY A 203 30.36 -10.95 -22.50
CA GLY A 203 29.71 -12.26 -22.56
C GLY A 203 28.35 -12.35 -21.88
N CYS A 204 27.69 -11.22 -21.57
CA CYS A 204 26.34 -11.25 -21.01
C CYS A 204 25.28 -11.56 -22.07
N THR A 205 24.28 -12.35 -21.69
CA THR A 205 23.01 -12.46 -22.42
C THR A 205 22.14 -11.24 -22.17
N VAL A 206 21.72 -10.51 -23.20
CA VAL A 206 20.75 -9.39 -23.05
C VAL A 206 19.37 -9.72 -23.63
N GLN A 207 19.31 -10.69 -24.55
CA GLN A 207 18.05 -11.23 -25.05
C GLN A 207 17.32 -11.96 -23.92
N GLY A 208 16.03 -11.70 -23.73
CA GLY A 208 15.28 -12.33 -22.64
C GLY A 208 15.51 -11.72 -21.25
N VAL A 209 16.42 -10.75 -21.10
CA VAL A 209 16.65 -10.03 -19.84
C VAL A 209 15.72 -8.82 -19.77
N PRO A 210 14.90 -8.66 -18.70
CA PRO A 210 13.94 -7.57 -18.62
C PRO A 210 14.59 -6.19 -18.71
N GLY A 211 13.98 -5.32 -19.51
CA GLY A 211 14.46 -3.96 -19.73
C GLY A 211 15.41 -3.81 -20.92
N PHE A 212 15.92 -4.90 -21.49
CA PHE A 212 16.65 -4.91 -22.76
C PHE A 212 15.71 -5.26 -23.92
N TYR A 213 15.96 -4.67 -25.08
CA TYR A 213 15.14 -4.88 -26.28
C TYR A 213 15.96 -4.65 -27.55
N GLN A 214 15.46 -5.16 -28.68
CA GLN A 214 16.12 -5.00 -29.97
C GLN A 214 15.58 -3.77 -30.69
N LEU A 215 16.50 -2.91 -31.16
CA LEU A 215 16.21 -1.78 -32.03
C LEU A 215 15.91 -2.26 -33.45
N GLU A 216 15.29 -1.41 -34.26
CA GLU A 216 15.04 -1.69 -35.69
C GLU A 216 16.32 -1.98 -36.48
N SER A 217 17.45 -1.39 -36.06
CA SER A 217 18.79 -1.68 -36.62
C SER A 217 19.35 -3.07 -36.30
N GLY A 218 18.62 -3.91 -35.54
CA GLY A 218 19.09 -5.22 -35.05
C GLY A 218 19.95 -5.16 -33.77
N ASN A 219 20.45 -3.98 -33.41
CA ASN A 219 21.24 -3.77 -32.18
C ASN A 219 20.38 -3.83 -30.91
N TRP A 220 20.96 -4.25 -29.80
CA TRP A 220 20.29 -4.28 -28.50
C TRP A 220 20.49 -2.98 -27.70
N SER A 221 19.49 -2.60 -26.90
CA SER A 221 19.57 -1.44 -26.01
C SER A 221 18.76 -1.64 -24.72
N ALA A 222 19.20 -0.98 -23.65
CA ALA A 222 18.49 -0.87 -22.39
C ALA A 222 17.40 0.22 -22.44
N LYS A 223 16.24 -0.04 -21.85
CA LYS A 223 15.08 0.88 -21.86
C LYS A 223 15.14 1.90 -20.71
N PHE A 224 16.21 2.68 -20.62
CA PHE A 224 16.24 3.87 -19.77
C PHE A 224 15.95 5.13 -20.59
N ASN A 225 15.16 6.03 -20.02
CA ASN A 225 14.88 7.34 -20.58
C ASN A 225 14.65 8.37 -19.48
N ARG A 226 14.65 9.66 -19.87
CA ARG A 226 14.50 10.79 -18.94
C ARG A 226 13.20 10.75 -18.13
N ARG A 227 12.11 10.26 -18.70
CA ARG A 227 10.80 10.19 -18.02
C ARG A 227 10.75 9.10 -16.96
N THR A 228 11.62 8.10 -17.09
CA THR A 228 11.76 6.97 -16.16
C THR A 228 13.03 7.06 -15.32
N ALA A 229 13.64 8.25 -15.22
CA ALA A 229 14.85 8.45 -14.43
C ALA A 229 14.56 8.26 -12.93
N GLY A 230 15.53 7.70 -12.21
CA GLY A 230 15.36 7.38 -10.80
C GLY A 230 16.44 6.51 -10.19
N ILE A 231 16.13 5.94 -9.03
CA ILE A 231 16.97 5.02 -8.25
C ILE A 231 16.63 3.58 -8.62
N LEU A 232 17.64 2.82 -9.02
CA LEU A 232 17.58 1.38 -9.30
C LEU A 232 17.69 0.60 -8.00
N ILE A 233 16.65 -0.18 -7.70
CA ILE A 233 16.51 -1.04 -6.54
C ILE A 233 16.50 -2.50 -7.04
N PRO A 234 17.55 -3.29 -6.77
CA PRO A 234 17.63 -4.68 -7.21
C PRO A 234 16.65 -5.57 -6.46
N ALA A 235 15.87 -6.37 -7.20
CA ALA A 235 15.04 -7.43 -6.64
C ALA A 235 15.88 -8.71 -6.54
N ARG A 236 16.10 -9.19 -5.32
CA ARG A 236 16.94 -10.38 -5.07
C ARG A 236 16.09 -11.58 -4.70
N GLY A 237 16.36 -12.74 -5.28
CA GLY A 237 15.76 -14.01 -4.86
C GLY A 237 16.28 -14.45 -3.48
N ILE A 238 15.70 -15.52 -2.94
CA ILE A 238 16.16 -16.15 -1.68
C ILE A 238 17.58 -16.72 -1.80
N ASP A 239 18.03 -17.01 -3.02
CA ASP A 239 19.37 -17.43 -3.39
C ASP A 239 20.36 -16.25 -3.52
N GLY A 240 19.90 -15.01 -3.35
CA GLY A 240 20.71 -13.80 -3.50
C GLY A 240 20.88 -13.31 -4.94
N LEU A 241 20.35 -14.04 -5.94
CA LEU A 241 20.45 -13.64 -7.35
C LEU A 241 19.57 -12.42 -7.63
N ILE A 242 20.06 -11.51 -8.48
CA ILE A 242 19.27 -10.34 -8.90
C ILE A 242 18.35 -10.77 -10.05
N CYS A 243 17.05 -10.88 -9.78
CA CYS A 243 16.05 -11.40 -10.75
C CYS A 243 15.21 -10.28 -11.40
N GLY A 244 15.41 -9.04 -10.99
CA GLY A 244 14.68 -7.87 -11.50
C GLY A 244 15.22 -6.56 -10.93
N ILE A 245 14.77 -5.45 -11.49
CA ILE A 245 15.13 -4.11 -11.02
C ILE A 245 13.85 -3.28 -10.93
N GLN A 246 13.57 -2.73 -9.76
CA GLN A 246 12.55 -1.70 -9.57
C GLN A 246 13.20 -0.32 -9.67
N ILE A 247 12.52 0.65 -10.26
CA ILE A 247 12.97 2.03 -10.37
C ILE A 247 12.07 2.90 -9.51
N LEU A 248 12.62 3.52 -8.47
CA LEU A 248 11.99 4.63 -7.75
C LEU A 248 12.21 5.90 -8.57
N LEU A 249 11.13 6.43 -9.14
CA LEU A 249 11.17 7.54 -10.07
C LEU A 249 11.43 8.88 -9.38
N ASP A 250 12.24 9.72 -10.03
CA ASP A 250 12.46 11.11 -9.61
C ASP A 250 11.14 11.91 -9.65
N VAL A 251 10.35 11.67 -10.69
CA VAL A 251 9.04 12.28 -10.91
C VAL A 251 8.01 11.17 -11.11
N PRO A 252 6.97 11.07 -10.26
CA PRO A 252 5.94 10.06 -10.40
C PRO A 252 5.28 10.09 -11.78
N LEU A 253 5.12 8.93 -12.42
CA LEU A 253 4.50 8.81 -13.74
C LEU A 253 2.99 8.96 -13.63
N ARG A 254 2.43 9.91 -14.40
CA ARG A 254 0.99 10.12 -14.56
C ARG A 254 0.56 9.84 -15.99
N ASP A 255 -0.63 9.27 -16.15
CA ASP A 255 -1.27 9.17 -17.45
C ASP A 255 -1.87 10.54 -17.85
N LYS A 256 -1.93 10.84 -19.15
CA LYS A 256 -2.45 12.12 -19.66
C LYS A 256 -3.90 12.40 -19.23
N ASN A 257 -4.66 11.33 -18.94
CA ASN A 257 -6.07 11.39 -18.55
C ASN A 257 -6.27 11.18 -17.04
N ASP A 258 -5.19 11.15 -16.25
CA ASP A 258 -5.32 11.01 -14.80
C ASP A 258 -5.88 12.32 -14.20
N PRO A 259 -6.86 12.25 -13.29
CA PRO A 259 -7.36 13.41 -12.55
C PRO A 259 -6.22 14.20 -11.87
N PRO A 260 -6.34 15.53 -11.70
CA PRO A 260 -5.30 16.38 -11.11
C PRO A 260 -4.86 15.94 -9.70
N ASP A 261 -5.76 15.36 -8.93
CA ASP A 261 -5.59 14.85 -7.56
C ASP A 261 -5.01 13.43 -7.49
N LYS A 262 -4.99 12.68 -8.59
CA LYS A 262 -4.45 11.32 -8.60
C LYS A 262 -2.91 11.33 -8.59
N ALA A 263 -2.34 10.79 -7.52
CA ALA A 263 -0.91 10.57 -7.40
C ALA A 263 -0.39 9.63 -8.51
N GLY A 264 0.72 10.02 -9.15
CA GLY A 264 1.39 9.20 -10.15
C GLY A 264 2.06 7.96 -9.57
N ALA A 265 2.37 6.98 -10.44
CA ALA A 265 3.13 5.80 -10.08
C ALA A 265 4.56 6.21 -9.68
N LYS A 266 4.93 5.95 -8.43
CA LYS A 266 6.26 6.29 -7.88
C LYS A 266 7.31 5.24 -8.22
N TYR A 267 6.89 3.98 -8.39
CA TYR A 267 7.77 2.86 -8.71
C TYR A 267 7.32 2.20 -10.00
N ILE A 268 8.29 1.80 -10.82
CA ILE A 268 8.06 0.96 -12.00
C ILE A 268 9.07 -0.18 -12.04
N TRP A 269 8.76 -1.25 -12.77
CA TRP A 269 9.74 -2.27 -13.09
C TRP A 269 10.57 -1.86 -14.30
N PHE A 270 11.88 -2.13 -14.25
CA PHE A 270 12.71 -2.13 -15.45
C PHE A 270 12.27 -3.30 -16.34
N SER A 271 11.48 -2.98 -17.36
CA SER A 271 10.77 -3.95 -18.20
C SER A 271 10.68 -3.46 -19.64
N SER A 272 10.92 -4.37 -20.57
CA SER A 272 10.88 -4.14 -22.02
C SER A 272 9.68 -4.80 -22.69
N SER A 273 8.67 -5.28 -21.95
CA SER A 273 7.49 -6.00 -22.46
C SER A 273 6.61 -5.24 -23.49
N THR A 274 6.97 -4.00 -23.82
CA THR A 274 6.28 -3.14 -24.79
C THR A 274 7.18 -2.82 -25.98
N LYS A 275 8.26 -3.57 -26.17
CA LYS A 275 9.31 -3.32 -27.17
C LYS A 275 9.61 -4.61 -27.92
N ASN A 276 10.10 -4.47 -29.16
CA ASN A 276 10.51 -5.57 -30.01
C ASN A 276 11.58 -6.44 -29.31
N MET A 277 11.37 -7.76 -29.36
CA MET A 277 12.18 -8.76 -28.66
C MET A 277 12.34 -8.49 -27.15
N GLY A 278 11.39 -7.75 -26.56
CA GLY A 278 11.42 -7.38 -25.16
C GLY A 278 10.97 -8.50 -24.22
N THR A 279 11.08 -8.23 -22.92
CA THR A 279 10.71 -9.18 -21.85
C THR A 279 10.12 -8.45 -20.65
N THR A 280 9.08 -9.04 -20.07
CA THR A 280 8.48 -8.55 -18.81
C THR A 280 9.40 -8.79 -17.62
N SER A 281 9.39 -7.87 -16.65
CA SER A 281 10.09 -8.10 -15.38
C SER A 281 9.58 -9.35 -14.67
N GLY A 282 8.32 -9.72 -14.88
CA GLY A 282 7.65 -10.78 -14.15
C GLY A 282 7.26 -10.40 -12.72
N SER A 283 7.70 -9.22 -12.23
CA SER A 283 7.52 -8.76 -10.86
C SER A 283 8.01 -9.77 -9.82
N PRO A 284 9.32 -10.09 -9.79
CA PRO A 284 9.88 -11.05 -8.84
C PRO A 284 9.66 -10.61 -7.39
N VAL A 285 9.59 -11.58 -6.48
CA VAL A 285 9.64 -11.34 -5.04
C VAL A 285 11.07 -10.99 -4.68
N HIS A 286 11.26 -9.97 -3.85
CA HIS A 286 12.55 -9.65 -3.27
C HIS A 286 12.65 -10.28 -1.88
N PHE A 287 13.79 -10.88 -1.57
CA PHE A 287 14.11 -11.47 -0.27
C PHE A 287 15.39 -10.83 0.28
N VAL A 288 15.38 -10.51 1.57
CA VAL A 288 16.54 -9.99 2.29
C VAL A 288 16.58 -10.59 3.71
N GLY A 289 17.79 -10.95 4.17
CA GLY A 289 18.03 -11.57 5.47
C GLY A 289 18.36 -13.06 5.40
N ASN A 290 18.10 -13.80 6.48
CA ASN A 290 18.43 -15.21 6.61
C ASN A 290 17.34 -16.12 5.99
N PRO A 291 17.66 -16.94 4.97
CA PRO A 291 16.71 -17.87 4.34
C PRO A 291 16.29 -19.06 5.20
N PHE A 292 16.91 -19.25 6.37
CA PHE A 292 16.59 -20.29 7.36
C PHE A 292 15.97 -19.72 8.65
N ALA A 293 15.45 -18.49 8.60
CA ALA A 293 14.81 -17.88 9.75
C ALA A 293 13.49 -18.59 10.12
N ARG A 294 13.26 -18.82 11.41
CA ARG A 294 11.97 -19.34 11.93
C ARG A 294 10.81 -18.36 11.71
N THR A 295 11.12 -17.06 11.60
CA THR A 295 10.15 -15.99 11.35
C THR A 295 10.56 -15.15 10.15
N VAL A 296 9.65 -14.95 9.20
CA VAL A 296 9.87 -14.11 8.01
C VAL A 296 8.72 -13.12 7.83
N TYR A 297 9.04 -11.86 7.55
CA TYR A 297 8.08 -10.78 7.37
C TYR A 297 7.74 -10.60 5.88
N VAL A 298 6.51 -10.20 5.57
CA VAL A 298 6.07 -9.88 4.20
C VAL A 298 5.56 -8.46 4.14
N THR A 299 6.16 -7.62 3.29
CA THR A 299 5.77 -6.21 3.13
C THR A 299 5.59 -5.80 1.67
N GLU A 300 5.10 -4.58 1.43
CA GLU A 300 4.97 -4.01 0.08
C GLU A 300 6.12 -3.04 -0.23
N GLY A 301 6.87 -3.35 -1.28
CA GLY A 301 7.94 -2.50 -1.80
C GLY A 301 9.33 -2.94 -1.32
N LEU A 302 10.27 -2.99 -2.27
CA LEU A 302 11.61 -3.54 -2.06
C LEU A 302 12.44 -2.69 -1.09
N LEU A 303 12.52 -1.39 -1.37
CA LEU A 303 13.24 -0.43 -0.52
C LEU A 303 12.77 -0.46 0.94
N LYS A 304 11.47 -0.74 1.18
CA LYS A 304 10.95 -0.83 2.55
C LYS A 304 11.44 -2.09 3.26
N ALA A 305 11.44 -3.24 2.58
CA ALA A 305 12.00 -4.47 3.13
C ALA A 305 13.48 -4.31 3.47
N ASP A 306 14.26 -3.69 2.58
CA ASP A 306 15.68 -3.41 2.81
C ASP A 306 15.88 -2.52 4.06
N ILE A 307 15.13 -1.42 4.19
CA ILE A 307 15.21 -0.53 5.36
C ILE A 307 14.77 -1.26 6.64
N ALA A 308 13.65 -1.97 6.61
CA ALA A 308 13.13 -2.70 7.76
C ALA A 308 14.07 -3.83 8.21
N HIS A 309 14.69 -4.55 7.27
CA HIS A 309 15.72 -5.54 7.56
C HIS A 309 16.91 -4.90 8.29
N LEU A 310 17.41 -3.75 7.79
CA LEU A 310 18.54 -3.05 8.42
C LEU A 310 18.23 -2.50 9.81
N LEU A 311 16.97 -2.17 10.10
CA LEU A 311 16.55 -1.64 11.40
C LEU A 311 16.24 -2.75 12.41
N MET A 312 15.66 -3.87 11.96
CA MET A 312 15.16 -4.92 12.83
C MET A 312 16.08 -6.15 12.90
N ASN A 313 17.01 -6.30 11.94
CA ASN A 313 17.83 -7.48 11.73
C ASN A 313 17.00 -8.79 11.58
N LEU A 314 15.89 -8.70 10.84
CA LEU A 314 14.95 -9.80 10.58
C LEU A 314 14.83 -10.07 9.08
N SER A 315 14.39 -11.27 8.70
CA SER A 315 14.19 -11.62 7.30
C SER A 315 12.89 -11.03 6.74
N PHE A 316 12.97 -10.45 5.54
CA PHE A 316 11.84 -9.84 4.84
C PHE A 316 11.68 -10.38 3.42
N MET A 317 10.43 -10.52 3.01
CA MET A 317 9.98 -10.68 1.64
C MET A 317 9.23 -9.41 1.23
N ALA A 318 9.51 -8.91 0.03
CA ALA A 318 8.79 -7.79 -0.56
C ALA A 318 8.15 -8.16 -1.89
N ILE A 319 6.89 -7.77 -2.04
CA ILE A 319 6.17 -7.80 -3.32
C ILE A 319 5.95 -6.39 -3.83
N ALA A 320 5.88 -6.24 -5.16
CA ALA A 320 5.46 -4.99 -5.78
C ALA A 320 3.93 -5.00 -5.96
N GLY A 321 3.24 -4.28 -5.08
CA GLY A 321 1.78 -4.21 -5.01
C GLY A 321 1.19 -5.34 -4.16
N ALA A 322 0.40 -4.98 -3.14
CA ALA A 322 -0.23 -5.89 -2.18
C ALA A 322 -1.02 -7.09 -2.77
N ASN A 323 -1.43 -7.02 -4.04
CA ASN A 323 -2.20 -8.08 -4.70
C ASN A 323 -1.36 -9.05 -5.54
N ASN A 324 -0.07 -8.77 -5.75
CA ASN A 324 0.81 -9.60 -6.55
C ASN A 324 1.46 -10.71 -5.71
N VAL A 325 0.61 -11.52 -5.07
CA VAL A 325 1.01 -12.49 -4.04
C VAL A 325 1.28 -13.90 -4.60
N SER A 326 0.94 -14.18 -5.85
CA SER A 326 0.97 -15.55 -6.41
C SER A 326 2.37 -16.19 -6.38
N ARG A 327 3.43 -15.39 -6.53
CA ARG A 327 4.82 -15.87 -6.47
C ARG A 327 5.27 -16.27 -5.06
N LEU A 328 4.53 -15.86 -4.02
CA LEU A 328 4.86 -16.23 -2.64
C LEU A 328 4.60 -17.71 -2.37
N ASP A 329 3.68 -18.36 -3.09
CA ASP A 329 3.31 -19.76 -2.81
C ASP A 329 4.50 -20.72 -2.94
N LEU A 330 5.29 -20.61 -4.03
CA LEU A 330 6.50 -21.42 -4.22
C LEU A 330 7.59 -21.07 -3.19
N LEU A 331 7.74 -19.78 -2.86
CA LEU A 331 8.71 -19.35 -1.86
C LEU A 331 8.35 -19.83 -0.46
N PHE A 332 7.06 -19.89 -0.12
CA PHE A 332 6.57 -20.40 1.16
C PHE A 332 6.80 -21.90 1.27
N ALA A 333 6.64 -22.66 0.19
CA ALA A 333 6.99 -24.07 0.16
C ALA A 333 8.48 -24.29 0.50
N LEU A 334 9.36 -23.48 -0.10
CA LEU A 334 10.80 -23.55 0.16
C LEU A 334 11.15 -23.12 1.60
N LEU A 335 10.58 -22.02 2.09
CA LEU A 335 10.80 -21.56 3.46
C LEU A 335 10.33 -22.56 4.51
N ALA A 336 9.19 -23.23 4.28
CA ALA A 336 8.71 -24.30 5.15
C ALA A 336 9.71 -25.46 5.21
N GLN A 337 10.31 -25.84 4.07
CA GLN A 337 11.39 -26.85 4.04
C GLN A 337 12.65 -26.39 4.78
N HIS A 338 12.92 -25.08 4.78
CA HIS A 338 14.04 -24.48 5.51
C HIS A 338 13.76 -24.26 7.02
N GLY A 339 12.57 -24.64 7.51
CA GLY A 339 12.21 -24.54 8.93
C GLY A 339 11.59 -23.20 9.36
N THR A 340 11.09 -22.39 8.42
CA THR A 340 10.25 -21.24 8.77
C THR A 340 8.93 -21.72 9.35
N GLU A 341 8.52 -21.16 10.49
CA GLU A 341 7.31 -21.52 11.21
C GLU A 341 6.28 -20.40 11.24
N LEU A 342 6.73 -19.14 11.12
CA LEU A 342 5.90 -17.96 11.24
C LEU A 342 6.12 -16.98 10.07
N ILE A 343 5.03 -16.67 9.37
CA ILE A 343 4.94 -15.55 8.46
C ILE A 343 4.29 -14.35 9.17
N VAL A 344 4.92 -13.18 9.09
CA VAL A 344 4.37 -11.93 9.64
C VAL A 344 3.98 -11.01 8.50
N GLU A 345 2.69 -10.77 8.31
CA GLU A 345 2.18 -9.81 7.31
C GLU A 345 2.32 -8.38 7.82
N ALA A 346 3.14 -7.59 7.13
CA ALA A 346 3.49 -6.21 7.44
C ALA A 346 3.25 -5.28 6.23
N PHE A 347 2.09 -5.39 5.58
CA PHE A 347 1.61 -4.41 4.61
C PHE A 347 1.26 -3.09 5.27
N ASP A 348 1.46 -2.00 4.52
CA ASP A 348 1.13 -0.62 4.89
C ASP A 348 -0.27 -0.49 5.53
N ILE A 349 -0.43 0.57 6.32
CA ILE A 349 -1.66 0.83 7.08
C ILE A 349 -2.92 1.01 6.21
N ASP A 350 -2.74 1.27 4.90
CA ASP A 350 -3.85 1.35 3.94
C ASP A 350 -4.60 0.02 3.76
N LYS A 351 -4.08 -1.10 4.28
CA LYS A 351 -4.83 -2.36 4.42
C LYS A 351 -6.12 -2.23 5.24
N TYR A 352 -6.23 -1.22 6.12
CA TYR A 352 -7.44 -0.96 6.91
C TYR A 352 -8.48 -0.11 6.17
N SER A 353 -8.13 0.54 5.06
CA SER A 353 -9.07 1.33 4.25
C SER A 353 -9.32 0.76 2.86
N ASN A 354 -8.44 -0.12 2.39
CA ASN A 354 -8.51 -0.71 1.06
C ASN A 354 -8.80 -2.22 1.08
N LYS A 355 -10.03 -2.58 0.69
CA LYS A 355 -10.49 -3.98 0.57
C LYS A 355 -9.56 -4.84 -0.28
N ALA A 356 -9.02 -4.31 -1.38
CA ALA A 356 -8.15 -5.07 -2.27
C ALA A 356 -6.81 -5.38 -1.60
N ILE A 357 -6.25 -4.48 -0.79
CA ILE A 357 -5.01 -4.72 -0.04
C ILE A 357 -5.27 -5.74 1.08
N SER A 358 -6.37 -5.59 1.81
CA SER A 358 -6.80 -6.53 2.86
C SER A 358 -7.02 -7.96 2.34
N GLN A 359 -7.57 -8.10 1.13
CA GLN A 359 -7.68 -9.39 0.43
C GLN A 359 -6.31 -9.98 0.08
N GLY A 360 -5.34 -9.15 -0.33
CA GLY A 360 -3.95 -9.56 -0.53
C GLY A 360 -3.33 -10.16 0.74
N ALA A 361 -3.48 -9.49 1.88
CA ALA A 361 -3.04 -9.98 3.18
C ALA A 361 -3.73 -11.30 3.58
N SER A 362 -5.03 -11.43 3.29
CA SER A 362 -5.78 -12.67 3.55
C SER A 362 -5.28 -13.85 2.71
N LYS A 363 -4.88 -13.61 1.47
CA LYS A 363 -4.25 -14.63 0.61
C LYS A 363 -2.91 -15.07 1.16
N ILE A 364 -2.08 -14.16 1.69
CA ILE A 364 -0.83 -14.50 2.37
C ILE A 364 -1.09 -15.46 3.53
N TYR A 365 -2.07 -15.14 4.37
CA TYR A 365 -2.47 -16.00 5.47
C TYR A 365 -2.84 -17.43 5.00
N LEU A 366 -3.70 -17.54 3.98
CA LEU A 366 -4.10 -18.83 3.43
C LEU A 366 -2.92 -19.61 2.83
N MET A 367 -2.02 -18.95 2.10
CA MET A 367 -0.82 -19.57 1.54
C MET A 367 0.14 -20.06 2.63
N ALA A 368 0.37 -19.28 3.68
CA ALA A 368 1.22 -19.70 4.80
C ALA A 368 0.65 -20.95 5.49
N ARG A 369 -0.66 -20.96 5.77
CA ARG A 369 -1.36 -22.11 6.36
C ARG A 369 -1.31 -23.35 5.47
N LYS A 370 -1.44 -23.18 4.14
CA LYS A 370 -1.30 -24.28 3.17
C LYS A 370 0.04 -24.99 3.28
N HIS A 371 1.12 -24.26 3.61
CA HIS A 371 2.48 -24.82 3.77
C HIS A 371 2.84 -25.12 5.22
N GLY A 372 1.86 -25.22 6.13
CA GLY A 372 2.08 -25.63 7.52
C GLY A 372 2.64 -24.53 8.44
N MET A 373 2.78 -23.29 7.96
CA MET A 373 3.27 -22.16 8.75
C MET A 373 2.13 -21.43 9.44
N ASN A 374 2.41 -20.88 10.63
CA ASN A 374 1.56 -19.87 11.25
C ASN A 374 1.68 -18.55 10.50
N CYS A 375 0.62 -17.75 10.53
CA CYS A 375 0.64 -16.41 9.96
C CYS A 375 -0.04 -15.43 10.91
N ARG A 376 0.65 -14.32 11.19
CA ARG A 376 0.13 -13.23 12.02
C ARG A 376 0.19 -11.92 11.26
N ARG A 377 -0.80 -11.07 11.46
CA ARG A 377 -0.78 -9.68 10.97
C ARG A 377 -0.04 -8.82 11.98
N LEU A 378 0.93 -8.05 11.51
CA LEU A 378 1.58 -7.03 12.31
C LEU A 378 0.69 -5.79 12.42
N THR A 379 0.54 -5.32 13.66
CA THR A 379 -0.12 -4.06 14.04
C THR A 379 0.94 -3.15 14.67
N TRP A 380 0.89 -1.87 14.32
CA TRP A 380 1.78 -0.83 14.87
C TRP A 380 1.03 0.49 14.94
N ASN A 381 1.69 1.53 15.45
CA ASN A 381 1.14 2.87 15.55
C ASN A 381 0.69 3.40 14.16
N PRO A 382 -0.63 3.60 13.92
CA PRO A 382 -1.15 3.96 12.60
C PRO A 382 -0.72 5.33 12.07
N ASN A 383 -0.08 6.16 12.89
CA ASN A 383 0.52 7.42 12.46
C ASN A 383 1.72 7.22 11.52
N TYR A 384 2.24 5.98 11.40
CA TYR A 384 3.29 5.62 10.45
C TYR A 384 2.75 4.70 9.37
N LYS A 385 2.96 5.10 8.10
CA LYS A 385 2.35 4.41 6.96
C LYS A 385 2.90 2.99 6.77
N GLY A 386 4.22 2.85 6.69
CA GLY A 386 4.92 1.58 6.50
C GLY A 386 5.63 1.09 7.76
N VAL A 387 6.04 -0.18 7.75
CA VAL A 387 6.89 -0.75 8.80
C VAL A 387 8.25 -0.05 8.88
N ASP A 388 8.80 0.39 7.76
CA ASP A 388 10.04 1.18 7.69
C ASP A 388 9.88 2.55 8.35
N ASP A 389 8.79 3.26 8.04
CA ASP A 389 8.48 4.56 8.65
C ASP A 389 8.37 4.46 10.18
N TRP A 390 7.69 3.41 10.67
CA TRP A 390 7.50 3.16 12.10
C TRP A 390 8.83 2.86 12.80
N GLN A 391 9.65 1.97 12.25
CA GLN A 391 10.94 1.61 12.84
C GLN A 391 11.94 2.79 12.84
N LEU A 392 11.91 3.63 11.79
CA LEU A 392 12.68 4.87 11.77
C LEU A 392 12.23 5.87 12.83
N ALA A 393 10.93 5.90 13.16
CA ALA A 393 10.42 6.76 14.21
C ALA A 393 10.84 6.28 15.60
N LEU A 394 10.79 4.96 15.86
CA LEU A 394 11.27 4.39 17.13
C LEU A 394 12.76 4.68 17.35
N ARG A 395 13.61 4.44 16.35
CA ARG A 395 15.04 4.72 16.43
C ARG A 395 15.33 6.21 16.67
N ARG A 396 14.53 7.11 16.07
CA ARG A 396 14.64 8.55 16.31
C ARG A 396 14.25 8.92 17.74
N LYS A 397 13.18 8.31 18.26
CA LYS A 397 12.74 8.52 19.65
C LYS A 397 13.81 8.08 20.65
N GLU A 398 14.42 6.90 20.46
CA GLU A 398 15.55 6.42 21.25
C GLU A 398 16.75 7.38 21.23
N MET A 399 16.94 8.13 20.13
CA MET A 399 17.98 9.16 20.02
C MET A 399 17.55 10.53 20.57
N GLN A 400 16.24 10.84 20.60
CA GLN A 400 15.65 12.12 21.03
C GLN A 400 15.19 12.17 22.48
N GLU A 401 15.06 11.04 23.18
CA GLU A 401 14.79 11.00 24.63
C GLU A 401 15.86 11.73 25.48
N LYS A 402 16.92 12.25 24.85
CA LYS A 402 17.92 13.18 25.41
C LYS A 402 17.56 14.67 25.29
N GLU A 403 16.51 15.06 24.55
CA GLU A 403 16.09 16.45 24.35
C GLU A 403 14.84 16.83 25.18
N GLU A 404 13.98 15.87 25.57
CA GLU A 404 12.83 16.10 26.45
C GLU A 404 13.23 16.52 27.90
N GLU A 405 14.49 16.33 28.27
CA GLU A 405 15.08 16.85 29.52
C GLU A 405 15.20 18.38 29.54
N SER A 406 14.84 19.10 28.46
CA SER A 406 14.98 20.57 28.38
C SER A 406 13.76 21.39 28.82
N MET A 407 12.63 20.77 29.18
CA MET A 407 11.45 21.51 29.68
C MET A 407 11.64 21.96 31.13
N THR A 408 11.26 23.22 31.43
CA THR A 408 11.33 23.75 32.80
C THR A 408 10.35 23.05 33.74
N PHE A 409 10.63 23.09 35.04
CA PHE A 409 9.74 22.52 36.07
C PHE A 409 8.30 23.04 35.95
N LYS A 410 8.10 24.37 35.84
CA LYS A 410 6.77 24.99 35.76
C LYS A 410 5.97 24.43 34.59
N THR A 411 6.56 24.35 33.40
CA THR A 411 5.87 23.84 32.21
C THR A 411 5.45 22.39 32.39
N ARG A 412 6.30 21.57 33.02
CA ARG A 412 5.99 20.17 33.33
C ARG A 412 4.87 20.06 34.38
N TYR A 413 4.93 20.85 35.45
CA TYR A 413 3.93 20.86 36.51
C TYR A 413 2.55 21.32 36.01
N LEU A 414 2.51 22.44 35.27
CA LEU A 414 1.27 22.99 34.71
C LEU A 414 0.62 22.08 33.66
N SER A 415 1.41 21.20 33.02
CA SER A 415 0.94 20.22 32.04
C SER A 415 0.64 18.84 32.65
N GLY A 416 0.76 18.69 33.97
CA GLY A 416 0.53 17.42 34.67
C GLY A 416 1.55 16.32 34.32
N LEU A 417 2.75 16.70 33.89
CA LEU A 417 3.86 15.79 33.55
C LEU A 417 4.77 15.50 34.76
N CYS A 418 4.61 16.24 35.84
CA CYS A 418 5.33 16.04 37.09
C CYS A 418 4.46 16.54 38.27
N ASN A 419 4.77 16.07 39.47
CA ASN A 419 4.10 16.50 40.68
C ASN A 419 4.88 17.64 41.35
N MET A 420 4.30 18.24 42.38
CA MET A 420 4.96 19.33 43.08
C MET A 420 6.28 18.88 43.73
N ASP A 421 6.33 17.63 44.22
CA ASP A 421 7.52 17.03 44.82
C ASP A 421 8.73 16.97 43.87
N ASP A 422 8.49 16.99 42.55
CA ASP A 422 9.55 17.02 41.55
C ASP A 422 10.33 18.35 41.54
N ILE A 423 9.82 19.42 42.17
CA ILE A 423 10.52 20.71 42.26
C ILE A 423 11.86 20.55 43.00
N ASN A 424 11.88 19.78 44.09
CA ASN A 424 13.07 19.55 44.90
C ASN A 424 14.12 18.77 44.12
N ARG A 425 13.67 17.76 43.35
CA ARG A 425 14.54 17.01 42.45
C ARG A 425 15.14 17.89 41.37
N ASN A 426 14.38 18.83 40.80
CA ASN A 426 14.88 19.79 39.82
C ASN A 426 15.91 20.75 40.42
N ILE A 427 15.69 21.23 41.65
CA ILE A 427 16.64 22.08 42.38
C ILE A 427 17.96 21.33 42.66
N GLU A 428 17.88 20.08 43.10
CA GLU A 428 19.08 19.24 43.32
C GLU A 428 19.87 19.00 42.03
N ILE A 429 19.18 18.81 40.91
CA ILE A 429 19.82 18.66 39.60
C ILE A 429 20.51 19.97 39.20
N TRP A 430 19.83 21.11 39.35
CA TRP A 430 20.38 22.44 39.06
C TRP A 430 21.67 22.73 39.85
N HIS A 431 21.69 22.39 41.16
CA HIS A 431 22.89 22.55 42.00
C HIS A 431 24.09 21.70 41.53
N LYS A 432 23.85 20.61 40.81
CA LYS A 432 24.89 19.71 40.28
C LYS A 432 25.31 20.10 38.86
N MET A 433 24.66 21.08 38.22
CA MET A 433 25.01 21.53 36.88
C MET A 433 26.28 22.40 36.88
N PRO A 434 27.09 22.37 35.81
CA PRO A 434 28.17 23.33 35.62
C PRO A 434 27.62 24.76 35.59
N GLU A 435 28.35 25.73 36.15
CA GLU A 435 27.95 27.15 36.11
C GLU A 435 27.75 27.60 34.65
N ASN A 436 26.49 27.73 34.25
CA ASN A 436 26.06 28.08 32.89
C ASN A 436 25.31 29.42 32.83
N GLY A 437 25.27 30.15 33.95
CA GLY A 437 24.65 31.48 34.06
C GLY A 437 23.12 31.50 34.13
N VAL A 438 22.45 30.35 34.15
CA VAL A 438 20.99 30.27 34.27
C VAL A 438 20.59 30.24 35.75
N GLY A 439 19.98 31.32 36.24
CA GLY A 439 19.46 31.39 37.61
C GLY A 439 18.33 30.39 37.88
N LEU A 440 18.18 29.98 39.14
CA LEU A 440 17.21 28.95 39.53
C LEU A 440 15.76 29.29 39.13
N THR A 441 15.36 30.56 39.22
CA THR A 441 14.05 31.06 38.77
C THR A 441 13.78 30.71 37.30
N ALA A 442 14.75 31.03 36.43
CA ALA A 442 14.66 30.78 34.99
C ALA A 442 14.74 29.28 34.67
N TYR A 443 15.56 28.52 35.41
CA TYR A 443 15.67 27.07 35.26
C TYR A 443 14.37 26.35 35.61
N LEU A 444 13.72 26.75 36.71
CA LEU A 444 12.41 26.24 37.09
C LEU A 444 11.28 26.80 36.22
N GLY A 445 11.54 27.87 35.46
CA GLY A 445 10.56 28.55 34.62
C GLY A 445 9.51 29.34 35.40
N LEU A 446 9.79 29.69 36.66
CA LEU A 446 8.90 30.46 37.52
C LEU A 446 9.01 31.96 37.18
N ALA A 447 7.92 32.70 37.35
CA ALA A 447 7.96 34.15 37.40
C ALA A 447 8.57 34.64 38.73
N GLU A 448 9.06 35.88 38.77
CA GLU A 448 9.74 36.43 39.95
C GLU A 448 8.86 36.47 41.20
N ASP A 449 7.57 36.75 41.04
CA ASP A 449 6.58 36.74 42.11
C ASP A 449 6.27 35.32 42.62
N GLU A 450 6.14 34.35 41.72
CA GLU A 450 5.97 32.93 42.06
C GLU A 450 7.19 32.37 42.82
N TYR A 451 8.39 32.71 42.34
CA TYR A 451 9.63 32.34 43.01
C TYR A 451 9.77 33.01 44.38
N ALA A 452 9.32 34.27 44.52
CA ALA A 452 9.28 34.93 45.81
C ALA A 452 8.30 34.27 46.80
N VAL A 453 7.16 33.76 46.33
CA VAL A 453 6.21 32.98 47.15
C VAL A 453 6.84 31.66 47.60
N PHE A 454 7.52 30.95 46.68
CA PHE A 454 8.25 29.72 47.01
C PHE A 454 9.29 29.94 48.11
N LEU A 455 10.09 31.01 48.02
CA LEU A 455 11.11 31.32 49.03
C LEU A 455 10.51 31.74 50.39
N ARG A 456 9.39 32.47 50.40
CA ARG A 456 8.82 33.02 51.64
C ARG A 456 7.88 32.05 52.36
N ASN A 457 7.09 31.31 51.60
CA ASN A 457 5.95 30.54 52.10
C ASN A 457 6.09 29.03 51.87
N GLY A 458 7.10 28.61 51.09
CA GLY A 458 7.41 27.20 50.86
C GLY A 458 6.63 26.57 49.70
N GLN A 459 6.80 25.26 49.55
CA GLN A 459 6.27 24.46 48.45
C GLN A 459 4.73 24.48 48.41
N ASP A 460 4.05 24.28 49.54
CA ASP A 460 2.59 24.16 49.61
C ASP A 460 1.86 25.43 49.12
N GLU A 461 2.41 26.61 49.40
CA GLU A 461 1.79 27.87 48.99
C GLU A 461 2.08 28.19 47.52
N LEU A 462 3.26 27.79 47.02
CA LEU A 462 3.54 27.80 45.59
C LEU A 462 2.60 26.83 44.85
N GLU A 463 2.34 25.64 45.41
CA GLU A 463 1.41 24.66 44.84
C GLU A 463 0.01 25.26 44.71
N LYS A 464 -0.53 25.85 45.77
CA LYS A 464 -1.82 26.56 45.72
C LYS A 464 -1.83 27.66 44.65
N LEU A 465 -0.78 28.46 44.59
CA LEU A 465 -0.66 29.54 43.61
C LEU A 465 -0.68 28.99 42.18
N LEU A 466 0.13 27.98 41.88
CA LEU A 466 0.18 27.34 40.56
C LEU A 466 -1.12 26.60 40.23
N ASP A 467 -1.79 26.02 41.23
CA ASP A 467 -3.07 25.34 41.07
C ASP A 467 -4.20 26.31 40.67
N THR A 468 -4.14 27.57 41.10
CA THR A 468 -5.08 28.59 40.59
C THR A 468 -4.91 28.86 39.09
N GLN A 469 -3.75 28.53 38.52
CA GLN A 469 -3.43 28.74 37.11
C GLN A 469 -3.86 27.57 36.22
N ARG A 470 -4.26 26.42 36.79
CA ARG A 470 -4.70 25.24 36.06
C ARG A 470 -6.20 24.98 36.20
N ARG A 471 -6.73 24.17 35.30
CA ARG A 471 -8.08 23.60 35.35
C ARG A 471 -8.01 22.14 34.94
N GLU A 472 -8.94 21.35 35.45
CA GLU A 472 -9.12 19.97 34.98
C GLU A 472 -10.02 19.98 33.74
N ARG A 473 -9.65 19.19 32.73
CA ARG A 473 -10.44 18.97 31.52
C ARG A 473 -10.66 17.48 31.35
N HIS A 474 -11.91 17.06 31.27
CA HIS A 474 -12.25 15.67 31.00
C HIS A 474 -12.27 15.40 29.50
N PHE A 475 -11.85 14.19 29.12
CA PHE A 475 -11.85 13.77 27.75
C PHE A 475 -12.15 12.28 27.58
N ARG A 476 -12.64 11.93 26.39
CA ARG A 476 -12.81 10.55 25.94
C ARG A 476 -12.18 10.37 24.56
N ILE A 477 -11.69 9.16 24.32
CA ILE A 477 -11.11 8.76 23.05
C ILE A 477 -12.03 7.69 22.42
N TYR A 478 -12.46 7.94 21.18
CA TYR A 478 -13.23 7.01 20.37
C TYR A 478 -12.43 6.56 19.16
N GLN A 479 -12.40 5.26 18.94
CA GLN A 479 -11.58 4.62 17.92
C GLN A 479 -12.44 3.76 17.00
N LEU A 480 -12.13 3.78 15.70
CA LEU A 480 -12.74 2.87 14.74
C LEU A 480 -12.56 1.40 15.18
N SER A 481 -13.66 0.66 15.20
CA SER A 481 -13.70 -0.77 15.54
C SER A 481 -13.68 -1.62 14.28
N PHE A 482 -12.67 -2.48 14.15
CA PHE A 482 -12.49 -3.40 13.02
C PHE A 482 -13.00 -4.82 13.28
N GLU A 483 -13.78 -5.02 14.34
CA GLU A 483 -14.31 -6.34 14.73
C GLU A 483 -15.24 -6.95 13.68
N THR A 484 -16.12 -6.13 13.10
CA THR A 484 -17.15 -6.56 12.15
C THR A 484 -16.72 -6.32 10.70
N GLU A 485 -15.94 -5.26 10.48
CA GLU A 485 -15.47 -4.87 9.16
C GLU A 485 -13.94 -4.77 9.18
N PRO A 486 -13.21 -5.66 8.47
CA PRO A 486 -11.75 -5.63 8.45
C PRO A 486 -11.19 -4.40 7.71
N THR A 487 -12.05 -3.65 7.02
CA THR A 487 -11.69 -2.43 6.31
C THR A 487 -12.79 -1.37 6.40
N ILE A 488 -12.43 -0.14 6.70
CA ILE A 488 -13.31 1.04 6.72
C ILE A 488 -12.71 2.09 5.77
N PRO A 489 -13.42 2.57 4.73
CA PRO A 489 -12.82 3.35 3.63
C PRO A 489 -12.04 4.62 4.01
N PHE A 490 -12.30 5.18 5.19
CA PHE A 490 -11.65 6.38 5.71
C PHE A 490 -10.75 6.11 6.94
N ALA A 491 -10.54 4.84 7.30
CA ALA A 491 -9.64 4.47 8.39
C ALA A 491 -8.23 4.99 8.15
N PHE A 492 -7.69 5.69 9.15
CA PHE A 492 -6.36 6.30 9.15
C PHE A 492 -6.14 7.26 7.98
N LEU A 493 -7.22 7.91 7.52
CA LEU A 493 -7.21 8.95 6.49
C LEU A 493 -7.91 10.21 6.99
N GLY A 494 -7.56 11.34 6.38
CA GLY A 494 -8.14 12.64 6.75
C GLY A 494 -9.64 12.78 6.50
N ILE A 495 -10.23 13.88 6.96
CA ILE A 495 -11.70 14.06 6.95
C ILE A 495 -12.30 14.04 5.53
N GLU A 496 -11.53 14.43 4.52
CA GLU A 496 -11.95 14.33 3.12
C GLU A 496 -12.24 12.88 2.69
N ALA A 497 -11.50 11.90 3.21
CA ALA A 497 -11.72 10.50 2.89
C ALA A 497 -13.05 10.00 3.48
N LEU A 498 -13.41 10.51 4.66
CA LEU A 498 -14.70 10.27 5.31
C LEU A 498 -15.85 10.84 4.46
N HIS A 499 -15.69 12.05 3.94
CA HIS A 499 -16.67 12.66 3.00
C HIS A 499 -16.77 11.87 1.70
N LYS A 500 -15.64 11.46 1.11
CA LYS A 500 -15.61 10.60 -0.09
C LYS A 500 -16.26 9.23 0.14
N ALA A 501 -16.26 8.74 1.38
CA ALA A 501 -16.94 7.51 1.77
C ALA A 501 -18.46 7.69 1.97
N GLY A 502 -19.00 8.90 1.77
CA GLY A 502 -20.42 9.21 1.84
C GLY A 502 -20.92 9.66 3.21
N PHE A 503 -20.02 9.93 4.15
CA PHE A 503 -20.39 10.41 5.49
C PHE A 503 -20.13 11.90 5.59
N ASN A 504 -21.07 12.69 6.11
CA ASN A 504 -20.81 14.10 6.41
C ASN A 504 -20.15 14.29 7.79
N GLN A 505 -20.27 13.28 8.65
CA GLN A 505 -19.82 13.27 10.04
C GLN A 505 -19.36 11.85 10.42
N PRO A 506 -18.47 11.68 11.40
CA PRO A 506 -18.01 10.36 11.82
C PRO A 506 -19.17 9.47 12.28
N PRO A 507 -19.39 8.30 11.64
CA PRO A 507 -20.52 7.44 11.97
C PRO A 507 -20.26 6.71 13.28
N ALA A 508 -20.78 7.22 14.39
CA ALA A 508 -20.51 6.72 15.75
C ALA A 508 -20.68 5.21 15.93
N ALA A 509 -21.61 4.56 15.22
CA ALA A 509 -21.78 3.09 15.22
C ALA A 509 -20.54 2.29 14.78
N LYS A 510 -19.59 2.92 14.06
CA LYS A 510 -18.32 2.31 13.66
C LYS A 510 -17.20 2.52 14.69
N TYR A 511 -17.45 3.27 15.75
CA TYR A 511 -16.47 3.62 16.78
C TYR A 511 -16.74 2.88 18.09
N ARG A 512 -15.69 2.74 18.89
CA ARG A 512 -15.71 2.23 20.26
C ARG A 512 -15.09 3.28 21.18
N LEU A 513 -15.72 3.52 22.33
CA LEU A 513 -15.08 4.26 23.42
C LEU A 513 -13.92 3.42 23.96
N VAL A 514 -12.69 3.91 23.86
CA VAL A 514 -11.51 3.15 24.27
C VAL A 514 -10.86 3.67 25.55
N TYR A 515 -11.11 4.93 25.87
CA TYR A 515 -10.52 5.56 27.05
C TYR A 515 -11.35 6.75 27.52
N GLU A 516 -11.36 6.94 28.84
CA GLU A 516 -11.96 8.08 29.54
C GLU A 516 -10.99 8.52 30.63
N GLY A 517 -10.76 9.82 30.74
CA GLY A 517 -9.85 10.37 31.74
C GLY A 517 -9.95 11.88 31.86
N SER A 518 -9.03 12.44 32.65
CA SER A 518 -8.88 13.88 32.81
C SER A 518 -7.42 14.30 32.62
N ILE A 519 -7.23 15.57 32.26
CA ILE A 519 -5.93 16.21 32.16
C ILE A 519 -5.98 17.57 32.84
N SER A 520 -4.97 17.88 33.65
CA SER A 520 -4.77 19.22 34.20
C SER A 520 -4.02 20.07 33.18
N VAL A 521 -4.58 21.23 32.84
CA VAL A 521 -4.04 22.15 31.83
C VAL A 521 -4.12 23.60 32.32
N PRO A 522 -3.30 24.52 31.80
CA PRO A 522 -3.44 25.95 32.10
C PRO A 522 -4.86 26.46 31.80
N ARG A 523 -5.38 27.35 32.65
CA ARG A 523 -6.77 27.87 32.55
C ARG A 523 -7.10 28.51 31.21
N VAL A 524 -6.13 29.23 30.64
CA VAL A 524 -6.29 29.98 29.38
C VAL A 524 -5.98 29.15 28.14
N LEU A 525 -5.60 27.88 28.31
CA LEU A 525 -5.22 27.03 27.19
C LEU A 525 -6.46 26.72 26.32
N PRO A 526 -6.42 27.04 25.01
CA PRO A 526 -7.54 26.77 24.11
C PRO A 526 -7.66 25.27 23.81
N ASP A 527 -8.85 24.84 23.39
CA ASP A 527 -9.15 23.41 23.20
C ASP A 527 -8.26 22.74 22.13
N ASP A 528 -7.81 23.47 21.11
CA ASP A 528 -6.90 22.95 20.08
C ASP A 528 -5.52 22.60 20.64
N GLU A 529 -4.95 23.45 21.52
CA GLU A 529 -3.70 23.14 22.22
C GLU A 529 -3.86 21.96 23.18
N ILE A 530 -4.99 21.86 23.89
CA ILE A 530 -5.31 20.70 24.73
C ILE A 530 -5.34 19.42 23.90
N LEU A 531 -6.00 19.44 22.73
CA LEU A 531 -6.06 18.28 21.83
C LEU A 531 -4.67 17.88 21.32
N GLN A 532 -3.78 18.85 21.06
CA GLN A 532 -2.40 18.54 20.66
C GLN A 532 -1.58 17.93 21.80
N LEU A 533 -1.74 18.41 23.04
CA LEU A 533 -1.11 17.78 24.21
C LEU A 533 -1.59 16.33 24.40
N LEU A 534 -2.91 16.11 24.27
CA LEU A 534 -3.48 14.76 24.31
C LEU A 534 -2.96 13.89 23.15
N PHE A 535 -2.80 14.44 21.95
CA PHE A 535 -2.19 13.73 20.84
C PHE A 535 -0.76 13.32 21.12
N ILE A 536 0.10 14.22 21.60
CA ILE A 536 1.49 13.91 21.95
C ILE A 536 1.54 12.78 22.99
N ARG A 537 0.72 12.88 24.04
CA ARG A 537 0.66 11.88 25.12
C ARG A 537 0.17 10.52 24.62
N TYR A 538 -0.97 10.46 23.94
CA TYR A 538 -1.62 9.19 23.57
C TYR A 538 -1.24 8.67 22.18
N SER A 539 -0.43 9.39 21.40
CA SER A 539 0.16 8.88 20.15
C SER A 539 1.35 7.94 20.40
N THR A 540 1.78 7.79 21.65
CA THR A 540 2.78 6.79 22.09
C THR A 540 2.14 5.81 23.08
N PRO A 541 2.69 4.59 23.25
CA PRO A 541 2.18 3.65 24.26
C PRO A 541 2.25 4.26 25.67
N GLN A 542 1.16 4.16 26.43
CA GLN A 542 1.05 4.70 27.78
C GLN A 542 0.65 3.58 28.76
N GLU A 543 1.20 3.60 29.98
CA GLU A 543 0.72 2.71 31.04
C GLU A 543 -0.75 3.00 31.36
N GLY A 544 -1.56 1.95 31.50
CA GLY A 544 -3.01 2.08 31.75
C GLY A 544 -3.87 2.31 30.50
N TYR A 545 -3.27 2.62 29.34
CA TYR A 545 -3.93 2.73 28.04
C TYR A 545 -3.54 1.53 27.15
N SER A 546 -4.36 0.48 27.18
CA SER A 546 -4.08 -0.78 26.46
C SER A 546 -4.50 -0.78 24.99
N GLU A 547 -5.12 0.30 24.52
CA GLU A 547 -5.68 0.41 23.18
C GLU A 547 -4.64 1.00 22.21
N ARG A 548 -4.92 0.99 20.90
CA ARG A 548 -3.95 1.51 19.91
C ARG A 548 -3.68 3.00 20.14
N CYS A 549 -2.48 3.47 19.80
CA CYS A 549 -2.14 4.89 19.85
C CYS A 549 -3.21 5.75 19.16
N LEU A 550 -3.47 6.93 19.74
CA LEU A 550 -4.32 7.96 19.14
C LEU A 550 -3.77 8.33 17.77
N ALA A 551 -4.62 8.25 16.75
CA ALA A 551 -4.20 8.39 15.36
C ALA A 551 -5.27 9.08 14.50
N VAL A 552 -4.91 9.37 13.25
CA VAL A 552 -5.83 9.87 12.23
C VAL A 552 -7.09 8.99 12.19
N SER A 553 -8.24 9.61 11.99
CA SER A 553 -9.59 9.02 12.01
C SER A 553 -10.19 8.71 13.37
N ASP A 554 -9.50 9.02 14.47
CA ASP A 554 -10.08 8.95 15.81
C ASP A 554 -10.97 10.16 16.11
N VAL A 555 -11.87 10.01 17.07
CA VAL A 555 -12.70 11.10 17.58
C VAL A 555 -12.37 11.36 19.03
N MET A 556 -12.03 12.61 19.34
CA MET A 556 -11.82 13.12 20.69
C MET A 556 -13.08 13.81 21.17
N GLU A 557 -13.52 13.51 22.38
CA GLU A 557 -14.54 14.29 23.10
C GLU A 557 -13.85 15.07 24.21
N LEU A 558 -14.05 16.39 24.26
CA LEU A 558 -13.75 17.22 25.42
C LEU A 558 -15.06 17.59 26.10
N TYR A 559 -15.15 17.39 27.41
CA TYR A 559 -16.39 17.67 28.13
C TYR A 559 -16.16 18.28 29.51
N ASP A 560 -17.19 18.96 29.97
CA ASP A 560 -17.38 19.45 31.34
C ASP A 560 -18.88 19.31 31.72
N GLU A 561 -19.30 19.93 32.81
CA GLU A 561 -20.69 19.90 33.27
C GLU A 561 -21.67 20.61 32.32
N GLU A 562 -21.20 21.54 31.48
CA GLU A 562 -22.03 22.43 30.65
C GLU A 562 -22.02 22.03 29.17
N GLN A 563 -20.91 21.50 28.66
CA GLN A 563 -20.69 21.28 27.22
C GLN A 563 -19.94 19.98 26.91
N ARG A 564 -20.21 19.47 25.70
CA ARG A 564 -19.49 18.34 25.09
C ARG A 564 -19.11 18.70 23.66
N LEU A 565 -17.83 18.71 23.37
CA LEU A 565 -17.25 19.07 22.08
C LEU A 565 -16.56 17.85 21.47
N TYR A 566 -16.75 17.64 20.17
CA TYR A 566 -16.20 16.48 19.48
C TYR A 566 -15.32 16.91 18.32
N PHE A 567 -14.18 16.25 18.19
CA PHE A 567 -13.16 16.58 17.21
C PHE A 567 -12.66 15.34 16.50
N TYR A 568 -12.71 15.34 15.17
CA TYR A 568 -12.11 14.31 14.35
C TYR A 568 -10.61 14.59 14.20
N ARG A 569 -9.77 13.60 14.45
CA ARG A 569 -8.34 13.69 14.19
C ARG A 569 -8.07 13.57 12.69
N ASP A 570 -7.76 14.70 12.07
CA ASP A 570 -7.27 14.78 10.69
C ASP A 570 -5.76 14.51 10.63
N MET A 571 -5.14 14.64 9.46
CA MET A 571 -3.72 14.34 9.25
C MET A 571 -2.81 15.10 10.22
N ASP A 572 -2.99 16.43 10.30
CA ASP A 572 -2.13 17.30 11.11
C ASP A 572 -2.92 18.06 12.19
N THR A 573 -4.25 18.14 12.07
CA THR A 573 -5.11 18.98 12.92
C THR A 573 -6.29 18.19 13.51
N PHE A 574 -7.07 18.86 14.36
CA PHE A 574 -8.35 18.39 14.84
C PHE A 574 -9.47 19.22 14.23
N VAL A 575 -10.46 18.57 13.64
CA VAL A 575 -11.59 19.23 12.97
C VAL A 575 -12.85 19.05 13.81
N PRO A 576 -13.53 20.14 14.21
CA PRO A 576 -14.81 20.04 14.92
C PRO A 576 -15.82 19.20 14.14
N CYS A 577 -16.51 18.30 14.83
CA CYS A 577 -17.46 17.37 14.21
C CYS A 577 -18.70 17.17 15.09
N ARG A 578 -19.75 16.60 14.50
CA ARG A 578 -20.91 16.08 15.23
C ARG A 578 -20.71 14.60 15.43
N PHE A 579 -20.81 14.16 16.67
CA PHE A 579 -20.65 12.77 17.04
C PHE A 579 -21.67 12.42 18.12
N SER A 580 -22.32 11.26 18.00
CA SER A 580 -23.36 10.83 18.93
C SER A 580 -22.87 9.62 19.70
N PRO A 581 -22.34 9.78 20.93
CA PRO A 581 -21.75 8.69 21.70
C PRO A 581 -22.76 7.59 22.05
N ALA A 582 -24.06 7.88 22.01
CA ALA A 582 -25.13 6.90 22.22
C ALA A 582 -25.12 5.74 21.20
N PHE A 583 -24.54 5.96 20.01
CA PHE A 583 -24.39 4.90 19.00
C PHE A 583 -22.99 4.27 19.00
N ALA A 584 -22.02 4.81 19.74
CA ALA A 584 -20.71 4.22 19.84
C ALA A 584 -20.74 2.92 20.66
N LYS A 585 -19.89 1.96 20.31
CA LYS A 585 -19.72 0.76 21.12
C LYS A 585 -19.13 1.16 22.49
N PRO A 586 -19.60 0.54 23.59
CA PRO A 586 -19.09 0.83 24.93
C PRO A 586 -17.63 0.36 25.07
N MET A 587 -16.98 0.86 26.12
CA MET A 587 -15.65 0.42 26.50
C MET A 587 -15.63 -1.09 26.75
N SER A 588 -14.61 -1.77 26.24
CA SER A 588 -14.45 -3.21 26.47
C SER A 588 -14.30 -3.44 27.97
N GLU A 589 -15.09 -4.35 28.55
CA GLU A 589 -14.86 -4.79 29.93
C GLU A 589 -13.46 -5.41 29.99
N LYS A 590 -12.60 -4.90 30.87
CA LYS A 590 -11.34 -5.59 31.19
C LYS A 590 -11.76 -6.97 31.69
N GLN A 591 -11.44 -8.04 30.95
CA GLN A 591 -11.53 -9.39 31.50
C GLN A 591 -10.68 -9.37 32.76
N GLY A 592 -11.34 -9.36 33.92
CA GLY A 592 -10.65 -9.56 35.18
C GLY A 592 -9.92 -10.89 35.07
N ASN A 593 -8.61 -10.86 35.35
CA ASN A 593 -7.87 -12.07 35.68
C ASN A 593 -8.60 -12.72 36.86
N ASN A 594 -9.51 -13.65 36.57
CA ASN A 594 -10.00 -14.61 37.53
C ASN A 594 -9.08 -15.82 37.44
N GLY A 595 -8.14 -15.90 38.39
CA GLY A 595 -7.39 -17.13 38.74
C GLY A 595 -6.10 -17.32 37.98
#